data_AF-A0A640P7L4-F1
#
_entry.id   AF-A0A640P7L4-F1
#
_cell.length_a   1.000
_cell.length_b   1.000
_cell.length_c   1.000
_cell.angle_alpha   90.00
_cell.angle_beta   90.00
_cell.angle_gamma   90.00
#
_symmetry.space_group_name_H-M   'P 1'
#
loop_
_entity.id
_entity.type
_entity.pdbx_description
1 polymer ?
#
loop_
_entity_poly.entity_id
_entity_poly.type
_entity_poly.pdbx_seq_one_letter_code
_entity_poly.pdbx_strand_id
1 'polypeptide(L)'
;MSTSPFYIEPFKNCILITLRGNWDMSTNIQYLAQLSDCLKTRKGRPFHLFVDMRGWQIPNSETFNQIKAPIKLDRRSQLSETWLEDDATDADHIATKFFTSPSIKLGFELVRTQSISEFLTHCEEKADKIVMDYVRTWIGE
;
A
#
# COMPACT_ATOMS: atom_id res chain seq x y z
N MET A 1 20.97 7.56 8.76
CA MET A 1 20.85 6.11 8.43
C MET A 1 20.02 6.01 7.16
N SER A 2 20.48 5.30 6.14
CA SER A 2 19.71 5.10 4.91
C SER A 2 18.52 4.19 5.26
N THR A 3 17.38 4.79 5.57
CA THR A 3 16.11 4.08 5.68
C THR A 3 15.68 3.69 4.27
N SER A 4 15.48 2.40 4.02
CA SER A 4 14.96 1.92 2.74
C SER A 4 13.70 2.72 2.35
N PRO A 5 13.56 3.19 1.10
CA PRO A 5 12.40 4.00 0.68
C PRO A 5 11.08 3.23 0.77
N PHE A 6 11.16 1.90 0.76
CA PHE A 6 10.02 1.02 1.03
C PHE A 6 10.44 -0.27 1.72
N TYR A 7 9.45 -0.94 2.32
CA TYR A 7 9.55 -2.30 2.82
C TYR A 7 8.23 -3.04 2.56
N ILE A 8 8.30 -4.30 2.12
CA ILE A 8 7.15 -5.15 1.82
C ILE A 8 7.28 -6.43 2.61
N GLU A 9 6.31 -6.72 3.46
CA GLU A 9 6.33 -7.85 4.37
C GLU A 9 5.03 -8.68 4.27
N PRO A 10 5.07 -9.86 3.65
CA PRO A 10 3.95 -10.79 3.72
C PRO A 10 3.88 -11.42 5.12
N PHE A 11 2.75 -11.23 5.81
CA PHE A 11 2.52 -11.80 7.13
C PHE A 11 1.11 -12.43 7.20
N LYS A 12 1.05 -13.76 7.29
CA LYS A 12 -0.20 -14.54 7.25
C LYS A 12 -1.12 -14.15 6.09
N ASN A 13 -2.36 -13.70 6.33
CA ASN A 13 -3.31 -13.23 5.31
C ASN A 13 -3.13 -11.75 4.95
N CYS A 14 -2.11 -11.07 5.50
CA CYS A 14 -1.82 -9.67 5.23
C CYS A 14 -0.49 -9.49 4.50
N ILE A 15 -0.34 -8.37 3.79
CA ILE A 15 0.95 -7.85 3.35
C ILE A 15 1.03 -6.44 3.91
N LEU A 16 2.08 -6.19 4.69
CA LEU A 16 2.36 -4.91 5.34
C LEU A 16 3.36 -4.17 4.46
N ILE A 17 3.08 -2.90 4.17
CA ILE A 17 3.87 -2.09 3.26
C ILE A 17 4.20 -0.77 3.94
N THR A 18 5.49 -0.47 4.07
CA THR A 18 5.96 0.84 4.55
C THR A 18 6.53 1.62 3.38
N LEU A 19 6.05 2.84 3.15
CA LEU A 19 6.56 3.78 2.14
C LEU A 19 7.09 5.02 2.83
N ARG A 20 8.29 5.48 2.47
CA ARG A 20 8.93 6.66 3.08
C ARG A 20 9.68 7.49 2.05
N GLY A 21 9.70 8.80 2.30
CA GLY A 21 10.55 9.76 1.61
C GLY A 21 10.12 10.07 0.19
N ASN A 22 11.00 10.78 -0.51
CA ASN A 22 10.80 11.23 -1.88
C ASN A 22 11.25 10.17 -2.87
N TRP A 23 10.32 9.65 -3.67
CA TRP A 23 10.60 8.61 -4.64
C TRP A 23 10.84 9.18 -6.02
N ASP A 24 11.89 8.74 -6.69
CA ASP A 24 12.02 8.92 -8.13
C ASP A 24 11.34 7.77 -8.90
N MET A 25 11.39 7.85 -10.23
CA MET A 25 10.85 6.79 -11.10
C MET A 25 11.52 5.44 -10.86
N SER A 26 12.82 5.44 -10.56
CA SER A 26 13.59 4.22 -10.31
C SER A 26 13.06 3.49 -9.08
N THR A 27 12.87 4.24 -7.99
CA THR A 27 12.34 3.74 -6.71
C THR A 27 10.93 3.19 -6.89
N ASN A 28 10.07 3.91 -7.63
CA ASN A 28 8.71 3.45 -7.92
C ASN A 28 8.69 2.15 -8.74
N ILE A 29 9.55 2.02 -9.75
CA ILE A 29 9.67 0.78 -10.56
C ILE A 29 10.15 -0.39 -9.68
N GLN A 30 11.16 -0.16 -8.83
CA GLN A 30 11.66 -1.17 -7.91
C GLN A 30 10.58 -1.65 -6.93
N TYR A 31 9.82 -0.72 -6.36
CA TYR A 31 8.70 -1.03 -5.48
C TYR A 31 7.64 -1.88 -6.20
N LEU A 32 7.19 -1.45 -7.38
CA LEU A 32 6.17 -2.18 -8.15
C LEU A 32 6.63 -3.58 -8.57
N ALA A 33 7.92 -3.73 -8.90
CA ALA A 33 8.50 -5.03 -9.22
C ALA A 33 8.49 -5.97 -8.00
N GLN A 34 8.97 -5.50 -6.84
CA GLN A 34 8.98 -6.29 -5.61
C GLN A 34 7.56 -6.62 -5.12
N LEU A 35 6.62 -5.68 -5.24
CA LEU A 35 5.22 -5.93 -4.93
C LEU A 35 4.64 -6.98 -5.87
N SER A 36 4.90 -6.90 -7.18
CA SER A 36 4.46 -7.92 -8.14
C SER A 36 4.95 -9.31 -7.78
N ASP A 37 6.22 -9.44 -7.39
CA ASP A 37 6.79 -10.73 -6.99
C ASP A 37 6.20 -11.23 -5.66
N CYS A 38 6.01 -10.35 -4.68
CA CYS A 38 5.32 -10.67 -3.44
C CYS A 38 3.88 -11.17 -3.69
N LEU A 39 3.12 -10.50 -4.56
CA LEU A 39 1.76 -10.90 -4.93
C LEU A 39 1.72 -12.29 -5.57
N LYS A 40 2.70 -12.64 -6.43
CA LYS A 40 2.78 -13.99 -7.02
C LYS A 40 2.95 -15.09 -5.96
N THR A 41 3.63 -14.80 -4.85
CA THR A 41 3.80 -15.77 -3.75
C THR A 41 2.48 -16.15 -3.07
N ARG A 42 1.43 -15.32 -3.20
CA ARG A 42 0.09 -15.62 -2.66
C ARG A 42 -0.59 -16.79 -3.35
N LYS A 43 -0.21 -17.11 -4.59
CA LYS A 43 -0.78 -18.23 -5.37
C LYS A 43 -2.32 -18.25 -5.34
N GLY A 44 -2.95 -17.08 -5.46
CA GLY A 44 -4.41 -16.94 -5.47
C GLY A 44 -5.09 -16.94 -4.09
N ARG A 45 -4.35 -17.11 -2.98
CA ARG A 45 -4.92 -17.03 -1.64
C ARG A 45 -5.40 -15.61 -1.33
N PRO A 46 -6.61 -15.44 -0.75
CA PRO A 46 -7.12 -14.14 -0.38
C PRO A 46 -6.20 -13.39 0.60
N PHE A 47 -6.10 -12.07 0.45
CA PHE A 47 -5.27 -11.25 1.34
C PHE A 47 -5.74 -9.79 1.49
N HIS A 48 -5.26 -9.15 2.55
CA HIS A 48 -5.41 -7.72 2.79
C HIS A 48 -4.06 -7.00 2.66
N LEU A 49 -4.08 -5.75 2.18
CA LEU A 49 -2.93 -4.85 2.20
C LEU A 49 -3.09 -3.82 3.32
N PHE A 50 -2.06 -3.68 4.15
CA PHE A 50 -1.95 -2.59 5.11
C PHE A 50 -0.75 -1.74 4.72
N VAL A 51 -0.98 -0.46 4.48
CA VAL A 51 0.04 0.44 3.93
C VAL A 51 0.22 1.61 4.87
N ASP A 52 1.42 1.75 5.42
CA ASP A 52 1.87 2.96 6.10
C ASP A 52 2.68 3.79 5.11
N MET A 53 2.11 4.90 4.65
CA MET A 53 2.71 5.79 3.66
C MET A 53 2.93 7.22 4.19
N ARG A 54 2.97 7.38 5.52
CA ARG A 54 3.33 8.64 6.17
C ARG A 54 4.70 9.14 5.68
N GLY A 55 4.78 10.42 5.30
CA GLY A 55 6.00 11.04 4.78
C GLY A 55 6.47 10.53 3.42
N TRP A 56 5.63 9.80 2.68
CA TRP A 56 5.91 9.36 1.32
C TRP A 56 5.47 10.41 0.29
N GLN A 57 6.35 10.71 -0.66
CA GLN A 57 6.13 11.72 -1.67
C GLN A 57 6.62 11.22 -3.04
N ILE A 58 5.87 11.54 -4.10
CA ILE A 58 6.25 11.30 -5.49
C ILE A 58 6.27 12.63 -6.26
N PRO A 59 7.24 12.86 -7.15
CA PRO A 59 7.27 14.01 -8.04
C PRO A 59 6.01 14.10 -8.88
N ASN A 60 5.20 15.14 -8.63
CA ASN A 60 4.03 15.49 -9.42
C ASN A 60 4.44 16.11 -10.77
N SER A 61 5.01 15.31 -11.68
CA SER A 61 5.32 15.74 -13.04
C SER A 61 4.47 14.96 -14.06
N GLU A 62 4.05 15.64 -15.14
CA GLU A 62 3.34 15.00 -16.26
C GLU A 62 4.13 13.81 -16.82
N THR A 63 5.46 13.86 -16.81
CA THR A 63 6.35 12.76 -17.21
C THR A 63 6.20 11.52 -16.32
N PHE A 64 6.06 11.71 -15.00
CA PHE A 64 5.81 10.60 -14.05
C PHE A 64 4.43 9.97 -14.29
N ASN A 65 3.44 10.78 -14.65
CA ASN A 65 2.09 10.31 -14.98
C ASN A 65 1.99 9.63 -16.35
N GLN A 66 2.84 10.00 -17.32
CA GLN A 66 2.87 9.42 -18.66
C GLN A 66 3.63 8.10 -18.74
N ILE A 67 4.61 7.86 -17.86
CA ILE A 67 5.28 6.57 -17.76
C ILE A 67 4.32 5.59 -17.09
N LYS A 68 3.45 5.02 -17.90
CA LYS A 68 2.70 3.80 -17.61
C LYS A 68 3.74 2.71 -17.39
N ALA A 69 4.20 2.53 -16.15
CA ALA A 69 4.99 1.35 -15.82
C ALA A 69 4.17 0.13 -16.30
N PRO A 70 4.69 -0.70 -17.21
CA PRO A 70 3.94 -1.83 -17.79
C PRO A 70 3.67 -2.94 -16.76
N ILE A 71 4.06 -2.73 -15.49
CA ILE A 71 3.89 -3.66 -14.39
C ILE A 71 2.41 -3.69 -13.99
N LYS A 72 1.68 -4.63 -14.60
CA LYS A 72 0.33 -5.00 -14.16
C LYS A 72 0.45 -5.85 -12.90
N LEU A 73 -0.03 -5.33 -11.77
CA LEU A 73 -0.13 -6.09 -10.52
C LEU A 73 -1.31 -7.08 -10.61
N ASP A 74 -1.09 -8.35 -10.28
CA ASP A 74 -2.18 -9.33 -10.16
C ASP A 74 -2.81 -9.20 -8.78
N ARG A 75 -3.95 -8.50 -8.72
CA ARG A 75 -4.67 -8.18 -7.47
C ARG A 75 -5.97 -8.96 -7.32
N ARG A 76 -6.20 -10.00 -8.13
CA ARG A 76 -7.49 -10.73 -8.18
C ARG A 76 -7.89 -11.39 -6.85
N SER A 77 -6.91 -11.70 -6.00
CA SER A 77 -7.15 -12.28 -4.67
C SER A 77 -7.04 -11.24 -3.54
N GLN A 78 -6.93 -9.96 -3.87
CA GLN A 78 -6.94 -8.92 -2.86
C GLN A 78 -8.39 -8.69 -2.39
N LEU A 79 -8.59 -8.65 -1.08
CA LEU A 79 -9.90 -8.39 -0.48
C LEU A 79 -10.05 -6.93 -0.06
N SER A 80 -8.98 -6.33 0.47
CA SER A 80 -8.97 -4.92 0.83
C SER A 80 -7.58 -4.31 0.85
N GLU A 81 -7.56 -2.99 0.99
CA GLU A 81 -6.39 -2.16 1.19
C GLU A 81 -6.70 -1.02 2.15
N THR A 82 -5.88 -0.82 3.17
CA THR A 82 -6.03 0.25 4.17
C THR A 82 -4.76 1.10 4.16
N TRP A 83 -4.90 2.41 3.94
CA TRP A 83 -3.80 3.37 3.89
C TRP A 83 -3.79 4.24 5.15
N LEU A 84 -2.63 4.30 5.80
CA LEU A 84 -2.28 5.28 6.83
C LEU A 84 -1.41 6.36 6.19
N GLU A 85 -1.91 7.59 6.19
CA GLU A 85 -1.31 8.76 5.56
C GLU A 85 -1.01 9.85 6.60
N ASP A 86 -0.21 10.84 6.23
CA ASP A 86 -0.07 12.09 6.98
C ASP A 86 -0.21 13.29 6.04
N ASP A 87 -0.13 14.50 6.59
CA ASP A 87 -0.21 15.74 5.81
C ASP A 87 0.94 15.93 4.81
N ALA A 88 2.05 15.20 4.99
CA ALA A 88 3.17 15.22 4.07
C ALA A 88 3.00 14.22 2.91
N THR A 89 2.06 13.27 3.02
CA THR A 89 1.78 12.28 1.98
C THR A 89 1.05 12.91 0.79
N ASP A 90 1.68 12.88 -0.39
CA ASP A 90 1.02 13.23 -1.66
C ASP A 90 0.47 11.96 -2.32
N ALA A 91 -0.66 11.46 -1.81
CA ALA A 91 -1.32 10.25 -2.33
C ALA A 91 -2.51 10.58 -3.25
N ASP A 92 -2.99 11.82 -3.32
CA ASP A 92 -4.25 12.15 -3.99
C ASP A 92 -4.22 11.90 -5.50
N HIS A 93 -3.09 12.19 -6.16
CA HIS A 93 -2.91 11.92 -7.58
C HIS A 93 -2.90 10.41 -7.92
N ILE A 94 -2.65 9.56 -6.92
CA ILE A 94 -2.67 8.10 -7.02
C ILE A 94 -4.04 7.56 -6.63
N ALA A 95 -4.58 8.01 -5.50
CA ALA A 95 -5.93 7.71 -5.03
C ALA A 95 -6.96 8.00 -6.13
N THR A 96 -6.83 9.14 -6.82
CA THR A 96 -7.69 9.50 -7.96
C THR A 96 -7.71 8.41 -9.03
N LYS A 97 -6.61 7.69 -9.28
CA LYS A 97 -6.58 6.57 -10.26
C LYS A 97 -7.39 5.36 -9.80
N PHE A 98 -7.52 5.16 -8.50
CA PHE A 98 -8.35 4.11 -7.88
C PHE A 98 -9.83 4.52 -7.82
N PHE A 99 -10.12 5.78 -7.55
CA PHE A 99 -11.49 6.27 -7.34
C PHE A 99 -12.19 6.84 -8.59
N THR A 100 -11.45 7.25 -9.64
CA THR A 100 -12.04 7.73 -10.91
C THR A 100 -12.29 6.61 -11.93
N SER A 101 -11.72 5.43 -11.72
CA SER A 101 -12.25 4.22 -12.33
C SER A 101 -13.54 3.84 -11.58
N PRO A 102 -14.64 3.47 -12.27
CA PRO A 102 -15.83 3.01 -11.57
C PRO A 102 -15.42 1.93 -10.57
N SER A 103 -15.77 2.11 -9.30
CA SER A 103 -15.44 1.24 -8.15
C SER A 103 -15.75 -0.25 -8.40
N ILE A 104 -16.54 -0.54 -9.43
CA ILE A 104 -16.79 -1.86 -10.04
C ILE A 104 -15.51 -2.53 -10.61
N LYS A 105 -14.40 -1.81 -10.85
CA LYS A 105 -13.19 -2.36 -11.51
C LYS A 105 -12.06 -2.84 -10.57
N LEU A 106 -12.05 -2.47 -9.29
CA LEU A 106 -10.93 -2.85 -8.40
C LEU A 106 -11.11 -4.22 -7.75
N GLY A 107 -12.35 -4.65 -7.49
CA GLY A 107 -12.64 -5.96 -6.90
C GLY A 107 -12.26 -6.09 -5.42
N PHE A 108 -11.82 -5.02 -4.76
CA PHE A 108 -11.44 -4.97 -3.34
C PHE A 108 -11.85 -3.64 -2.70
N GLU A 109 -11.96 -3.62 -1.37
CA GLU A 109 -12.30 -2.44 -0.57
C GLU A 109 -11.04 -1.57 -0.30
N LEU A 110 -11.10 -0.26 -0.56
CA LEU A 110 -10.02 0.69 -0.25
C LEU A 110 -10.46 1.68 0.83
N VAL A 111 -9.67 1.80 1.89
CA VAL A 111 -9.88 2.74 3.00
C VAL A 111 -8.63 3.61 3.17
N ARG A 112 -8.82 4.91 3.42
CA ARG A 112 -7.76 5.89 3.69
C ARG A 112 -8.05 6.58 5.01
N THR A 113 -7.03 6.76 5.85
CA THR A 113 -7.13 7.53 7.09
C THR A 113 -5.79 8.16 7.45
N GLN A 114 -5.84 9.27 8.17
CA GLN A 114 -4.68 9.89 8.82
C GLN A 114 -4.59 9.54 10.32
N SER A 115 -5.59 8.86 10.86
CA SER A 115 -5.68 8.49 12.27
C SER A 115 -5.13 7.08 12.48
N ILE A 116 -4.11 6.95 13.33
CA ILE A 116 -3.59 5.65 13.76
C ILE A 116 -4.68 4.79 14.40
N SER A 117 -5.53 5.39 15.23
CA SER A 117 -6.61 4.65 15.90
C SER A 117 -7.61 4.09 14.89
N GLU A 118 -8.03 4.88 13.90
CA GLU A 118 -8.96 4.40 12.87
C GLU A 118 -8.30 3.34 11.99
N PHE A 119 -7.02 3.54 11.66
CA PHE A 119 -6.25 2.55 10.90
C PHE A 119 -6.22 1.19 11.61
N LEU A 120 -5.92 1.19 12.91
CA LEU A 120 -5.91 -0.02 13.72
C LEU A 120 -7.30 -0.68 13.78
N THR A 121 -8.37 0.10 13.99
CA THR A 121 -9.75 -0.42 13.99
C THR A 121 -10.08 -1.10 12.66
N HIS A 122 -9.75 -0.49 11.53
CA HIS A 122 -9.97 -1.11 10.21
C HIS A 122 -9.12 -2.37 10.00
N CYS A 123 -7.91 -2.43 10.55
CA CYS A 123 -7.08 -3.62 10.45
C CYS A 123 -7.64 -4.77 11.31
N GLU A 124 -8.21 -4.48 12.48
CA GLU A 124 -8.83 -5.47 13.39
C GLU A 124 -10.02 -6.18 12.76
N GLU A 125 -10.78 -5.50 11.90
CA GLU A 125 -11.89 -6.10 11.14
C GLU A 125 -11.41 -7.13 10.10
N LYS A 126 -10.13 -7.08 9.72
CA LYS A 126 -9.56 -7.80 8.56
C LYS A 126 -8.52 -8.86 8.93
N ALA A 127 -7.98 -8.81 10.15
CA ALA A 127 -6.84 -9.63 10.55
C ALA A 127 -6.99 -10.25 11.94
N ASP A 128 -6.35 -11.41 12.15
CA ASP A 128 -6.37 -12.08 13.44
C ASP A 128 -5.53 -11.36 14.50
N LYS A 129 -5.74 -11.73 15.78
CA LYS A 129 -5.05 -11.11 16.92
C LYS A 129 -3.52 -11.11 16.78
N ILE A 130 -2.92 -12.18 16.25
CA ILE A 130 -1.46 -12.27 16.11
C ILE A 130 -0.96 -11.28 15.05
N VAL A 131 -1.71 -11.10 13.95
CA VAL A 131 -1.41 -10.04 12.98
C VAL A 131 -1.53 -8.68 13.63
N MET A 132 -2.60 -8.44 14.39
CA MET A 132 -2.83 -7.14 15.02
C MET A 132 -1.78 -6.79 16.08
N ASP A 133 -1.33 -7.76 16.88
CA ASP A 133 -0.25 -7.56 17.84
C ASP A 133 1.04 -7.15 17.13
N TYR A 134 1.33 -7.72 15.95
CA TYR A 134 2.46 -7.29 15.12
C TYR A 134 2.24 -5.91 14.49
N VAL A 135 1.05 -5.66 13.92
CA VAL A 135 0.71 -4.38 13.26
C VAL A 135 0.92 -3.19 14.20
N ARG A 136 0.54 -3.30 15.48
CA ARG A 136 0.75 -2.24 16.48
C ARG A 136 2.24 -1.93 16.68
N THR A 137 3.09 -2.95 16.74
CA THR A 137 4.55 -2.75 16.81
C THR A 137 5.13 -2.19 15.51
N TRP A 138 4.58 -2.58 14.37
CA TRP A 138 5.05 -2.18 13.04
C TRP A 138 4.79 -0.69 12.75
N ILE A 139 3.62 -0.17 13.10
CA ILE A 139 3.29 1.26 12.88
C ILE A 139 4.01 2.20 13.84
N GLY A 140 4.70 1.66 14.85
CA GLY A 140 5.47 2.42 15.83
C GLY A 140 4.62 3.14 16.86
N GLU A 141 3.68 2.43 17.49
CA GLU A 141 3.20 2.83 18.83
C GLU A 141 4.29 2.67 19.90
#